data_AF-A0A414NX98-F1
#
_entry.id   AF-A0A414NX98-F1
#
_cell.length_a   1.000
_cell.length_b   1.000
_cell.length_c   1.000
_cell.angle_alpha   90.00
_cell.angle_beta   90.00
_cell.angle_gamma   90.00
#
_symmetry.space_group_name_H-M   'P 1'
#
loop_
_entity.id
_entity.type
_entity.pdbx_description
1 polymer ?
#
loop_
_entity_poly.entity_id
_entity_poly.type
_entity_poly.pdbx_seq_one_letter_code
_entity_poly.pdbx_strand_id
1 'polypeptide(L)'
;MKWVNHQVLTGVIVYAATDDMLLTIYSMAGAIFPDKVEGSPRAGNYWSWRSRHRGWSHWPMLYLGLIFLLSQFEKAQPSALPTGDLTTIGIYICIGALLHIAEDAVCGKVPLLTPYHKVGIRLFKVGSVPEYLFTIAAVLLCYGLRTHFSFLS
;
A
#
# COMPACT_ATOMS: atom_id res chain seq x y z
N MET A 1 0.25 6.17 -8.68
CA MET A 1 -1.07 6.18 -9.36
C MET A 1 -1.92 7.26 -8.70
N LYS A 2 -3.18 7.46 -9.11
CA LYS A 2 -4.14 8.26 -8.34
C LYS A 2 -4.47 7.55 -7.03
N TRP A 3 -4.71 8.32 -5.98
CA TRP A 3 -5.08 7.79 -4.65
C TRP A 3 -6.26 6.83 -4.71
N VAL A 4 -7.33 7.20 -5.43
CA VAL A 4 -8.48 6.30 -5.61
C VAL A 4 -8.10 4.96 -6.21
N ASN A 5 -7.19 4.95 -7.20
CA ASN A 5 -6.76 3.71 -7.84
C ASN A 5 -5.91 2.87 -6.88
N HIS A 6 -5.09 3.51 -6.05
CA HIS A 6 -4.36 2.83 -4.98
C HIS A 6 -5.31 2.18 -3.98
N GLN A 7 -6.29 2.93 -3.47
CA GLN A 7 -7.27 2.43 -2.50
C GLN A 7 -8.08 1.26 -3.07
N VAL A 8 -8.57 1.38 -4.31
CA VAL A 8 -9.37 0.31 -4.94
C VAL A 8 -8.54 -0.95 -5.14
N LEU A 9 -7.34 -0.83 -5.73
CA LEU A 9 -6.51 -1.99 -6.02
C LEU A 9 -6.02 -2.68 -4.73
N THR A 10 -5.48 -1.89 -3.79
CA THR A 10 -5.06 -2.39 -2.48
C THR A 10 -6.22 -3.05 -1.73
N GLY A 11 -7.40 -2.42 -1.70
CA GLY A 11 -8.57 -2.97 -1.03
C GLY A 11 -9.00 -4.32 -1.63
N VAL A 12 -9.02 -4.44 -2.96
CA VAL A 12 -9.35 -5.71 -3.63
C VAL A 12 -8.31 -6.78 -3.36
N ILE A 13 -7.01 -6.45 -3.37
CA ILE A 13 -5.94 -7.40 -3.06
C ILE A 13 -6.10 -7.94 -1.64
N VAL A 14 -6.30 -7.05 -0.67
CA VAL A 14 -6.42 -7.45 0.74
C VAL A 14 -7.69 -8.25 0.98
N TYR A 15 -8.84 -7.78 0.48
CA TYR A 15 -10.10 -8.51 0.62
C TYR A 15 -10.04 -9.89 -0.02
N ALA A 16 -9.41 -10.02 -1.19
CA ALA A 16 -9.23 -11.31 -1.85
C ALA A 16 -8.36 -12.28 -1.03
N ALA A 17 -7.42 -11.77 -0.24
CA ALA A 17 -6.52 -12.58 0.58
C ALA A 17 -7.08 -12.91 1.98
N THR A 18 -7.95 -12.06 2.55
CA THR A 18 -8.39 -12.19 3.94
C THR A 18 -9.88 -12.49 4.11
N ASP A 19 -10.71 -12.19 3.11
CA ASP A 19 -12.18 -12.15 3.21
C ASP A 19 -12.71 -11.26 4.36
N ASP A 20 -11.89 -10.30 4.83
CA ASP A 20 -12.22 -9.42 5.95
C ASP A 20 -12.33 -7.96 5.50
N MET A 21 -13.53 -7.40 5.69
CA MET A 21 -13.85 -6.02 5.30
C MET A 21 -13.15 -4.96 6.17
N LEU A 22 -12.92 -5.23 7.46
CA LEU A 22 -12.24 -4.29 8.35
C LEU A 22 -10.76 -4.18 7.98
N LEU A 23 -10.09 -5.33 7.78
CA LEU A 23 -8.69 -5.38 7.33
C LEU A 23 -8.52 -4.68 5.97
N THR A 24 -9.52 -4.85 5.10
CA THR A 24 -9.62 -4.14 3.82
C THR A 24 -9.65 -2.62 4.03
N ILE A 25 -10.55 -2.10 4.88
CA ILE A 25 -10.66 -0.66 5.16
C ILE A 25 -9.35 -0.09 5.73
N TYR A 26 -8.70 -0.79 6.67
CA TYR A 26 -7.42 -0.35 7.24
C TYR A 26 -6.32 -0.27 6.18
N SER A 27 -6.25 -1.26 5.29
CA SER A 27 -5.30 -1.24 4.18
C SER A 27 -5.58 -0.15 3.17
N MET A 28 -6.85 0.15 2.85
CA MET A 28 -7.24 1.26 1.98
C MET A 28 -6.84 2.62 2.58
N ALA A 29 -6.90 2.76 3.91
CA ALA A 29 -6.40 3.95 4.59
C ALA A 29 -4.87 4.04 4.49
N GLY A 30 -4.17 2.92 4.67
CA GLY A 30 -2.73 2.81 4.49
C GLY A 30 -2.26 3.11 3.06
N ALA A 31 -3.06 2.75 2.06
CA ALA A 31 -2.76 2.91 0.64
C ALA A 31 -2.61 4.35 0.16
N ILE A 32 -2.95 5.34 0.99
CA ILE A 32 -2.72 6.77 0.66
C ILE A 32 -1.73 7.43 1.61
N PHE A 33 -1.30 6.72 2.65
CA PHE A 33 -0.47 7.27 3.70
C PHE A 33 0.89 7.78 3.20
N PRO A 34 1.66 7.02 2.38
CA PRO A 34 2.95 7.48 1.86
C PRO A 34 2.86 8.84 1.14
N ASP A 35 1.88 9.00 0.26
CA ASP A 35 1.64 10.22 -0.49
C ASP A 35 1.14 11.36 0.40
N LYS A 36 0.25 11.07 1.35
CA LYS A 36 -0.31 12.07 2.26
C LYS A 36 0.77 12.69 3.15
N VAL A 37 1.77 11.90 3.57
CA VAL A 37 2.95 12.38 4.32
C VAL A 37 3.80 13.35 3.48
N GLU A 38 3.92 13.13 2.17
CA GLU A 38 4.69 14.01 1.28
C GLU A 38 3.92 15.30 0.88
N GLY A 39 2.59 15.27 1.05
CA GLY A 39 1.70 16.38 0.75
C GLY A 39 1.31 16.44 -0.73
N SER A 40 0.74 17.58 -1.13
CA SER A 40 0.16 17.75 -2.46
C SER A 40 1.06 18.54 -3.41
N PRO A 41 1.14 18.17 -4.70
CA PRO A 41 1.83 18.96 -5.72
C PRO A 41 1.21 20.35 -5.95
N ARG A 42 -0.01 20.60 -5.43
CA ARG A 42 -0.73 21.88 -5.54
C ARG A 42 -0.59 22.78 -4.31
N ALA A 43 -0.05 22.29 -3.20
CA ALA A 43 0.00 23.03 -1.94
C ALA A 43 1.19 24.00 -1.83
N GLY A 44 2.06 24.06 -2.83
CA GLY A 44 3.25 24.91 -2.81
C GLY A 44 4.11 24.74 -4.06
N ASN A 45 5.43 24.85 -3.89
CA ASN A 45 6.37 24.71 -5.00
C ASN A 45 6.41 23.26 -5.52
N TYR A 46 5.96 23.07 -6.76
CA TYR A 46 5.94 21.77 -7.44
C TYR A 46 7.30 21.08 -7.43
N TRP A 47 8.40 21.79 -7.68
CA TRP A 47 9.74 21.21 -7.74
C TRP A 47 10.24 20.75 -6.37
N SER A 48 9.89 21.48 -5.31
CA SER A 48 10.19 21.10 -3.92
C SER A 48 9.40 19.87 -3.47
N TRP A 49 8.14 19.74 -3.87
CA TRP A 49 7.39 18.50 -3.67
C TRP A 49 8.02 17.36 -4.48
N ARG A 50 8.32 17.62 -5.76
CA ARG A 50 8.80 16.59 -6.69
C ARG A 50 10.15 16.00 -6.31
N SER A 51 11.03 16.77 -5.68
CA SER A 51 12.33 16.28 -5.17
C SER A 51 12.20 15.37 -3.96
N ARG A 52 11.15 15.57 -3.15
CA ARG A 52 10.84 14.74 -1.97
C ARG A 52 9.92 13.57 -2.29
N HIS A 53 9.14 13.69 -3.36
CA HIS A 53 8.15 12.68 -3.75
C HIS A 53 8.80 11.32 -4.04
N ARG A 54 8.18 10.26 -3.52
CA ARG A 54 8.72 8.89 -3.52
C ARG A 54 10.08 8.82 -2.84
N GLY A 55 10.17 9.49 -1.70
CA GLY A 55 11.35 9.55 -0.85
C GLY A 55 11.22 8.60 0.34
N TRP A 56 11.42 9.11 1.54
CA TRP A 56 11.41 8.32 2.77
C TRP A 56 10.07 7.65 3.06
N SER A 57 8.93 8.33 2.86
CA SER A 57 7.61 7.73 3.12
C SER A 57 7.28 6.58 2.16
N HIS A 58 8.01 6.45 1.05
CA HIS A 58 7.88 5.38 0.07
C HIS A 58 8.96 4.31 0.21
N TRP A 59 9.70 4.29 1.33
CA TRP A 59 10.72 3.27 1.57
C TRP A 59 10.09 2.05 2.27
N PRO A 60 9.98 0.89 1.59
CA PRO A 60 9.23 -0.27 2.13
C PRO A 60 9.82 -0.81 3.43
N MET A 61 11.12 -0.64 3.67
CA MET A 61 11.77 -1.11 4.90
C MET A 61 11.22 -0.44 6.17
N LEU A 62 10.68 0.79 6.09
CA LEU A 62 10.03 1.42 7.24
C LEU A 62 8.79 0.64 7.69
N TYR A 63 7.94 0.27 6.73
CA TYR A 63 6.71 -0.46 7.00
C TYR A 63 6.97 -1.90 7.38
N LEU A 64 7.95 -2.56 6.75
CA LEU A 64 8.37 -3.91 7.15
C LEU A 64 8.92 -3.93 8.58
N GLY A 65 9.76 -2.95 8.94
CA GLY A 65 10.27 -2.79 10.31
C GLY A 65 9.14 -2.53 11.32
N LEU A 66 8.15 -1.71 10.94
CA LEU A 66 6.99 -1.43 11.80
C LEU A 66 6.09 -2.65 11.95
N ILE A 67 5.81 -3.41 10.88
CA ILE A 67 5.08 -4.69 10.96
C ILE A 67 5.80 -5.66 11.88
N PHE A 68 7.12 -5.80 11.73
CA PHE A 68 7.91 -6.67 12.60
C PHE A 68 7.77 -6.25 14.06
N LEU A 69 7.94 -4.95 14.36
CA LEU A 69 7.82 -4.41 15.71
C LEU A 69 6.42 -4.65 16.29
N LEU A 70 5.35 -4.31 15.56
CA LEU A 70 3.97 -4.52 15.98
C LEU A 70 3.66 -6.00 16.23
N SER A 71 4.21 -6.90 15.40
CA SER A 71 4.07 -8.35 15.57
C SER A 71 4.80 -8.87 16.83
N GLN A 72 5.94 -8.27 17.21
CA GLN A 72 6.60 -8.60 18.49
C GLN A 72 5.78 -8.10 19.68
N PHE A 73 5.22 -6.88 19.58
CA PHE A 73 4.35 -6.33 20.62
C PHE A 73 3.11 -7.19 20.84
N GLU A 74 2.45 -7.65 19.77
CA GLU A 74 1.29 -8.54 19.86
C GLU A 74 1.62 -9.85 20.58
N LYS A 75 2.76 -10.47 20.28
CA LYS A 75 3.22 -11.70 20.94
C LYS A 75 3.57 -11.52 22.42
N ALA A 76 4.09 -10.34 22.78
CA ALA A 76 4.53 -10.03 24.14
C ALA A 76 3.39 -9.54 25.05
N GLN A 77 2.17 -9.37 24.53
CA GLN A 77 1.06 -8.81 25.29
C GLN A 77 0.63 -9.74 26.44
N PRO A 78 0.59 -9.25 27.69
CA PRO A 78 -0.12 -9.93 28.77
C PRO A 78 -1.61 -9.97 28.44
N SER A 79 -2.29 -11.08 28.75
CA SER A 79 -3.71 -11.34 28.49
C SER A 79 -4.71 -10.31 29.07
N ALA A 80 -4.21 -9.28 29.77
CA ALA A 80 -5.00 -8.24 30.43
C ALA A 80 -5.14 -6.91 29.64
N LEU A 81 -4.41 -6.73 28.53
CA LEU A 81 -4.52 -5.55 27.67
C LEU A 81 -5.05 -5.97 26.29
N PRO A 82 -6.31 -5.65 25.93
CA PRO A 82 -6.88 -5.98 24.63
C PRO A 82 -6.44 -4.94 23.60
N THR A 83 -5.14 -4.92 23.28
CA THR A 83 -4.60 -4.04 22.22
C THR A 83 -4.39 -4.77 20.89
N GLY A 84 -4.83 -6.03 20.77
CA GLY A 84 -4.76 -6.82 19.53
C GLY A 84 -5.42 -6.14 18.33
N ASP A 85 -6.50 -5.39 18.56
CA ASP A 85 -7.15 -4.61 17.51
C ASP A 85 -6.25 -3.48 16.99
N LEU A 86 -5.50 -2.81 17.88
CA LEU A 86 -4.60 -1.71 17.51
C LEU A 86 -3.37 -2.21 16.76
N THR A 87 -2.79 -3.34 17.15
CA THR A 87 -1.66 -3.93 16.41
C THR A 87 -2.12 -4.40 15.04
N THR A 88 -3.30 -5.02 14.95
CA THR A 88 -3.90 -5.44 13.67
C THR A 88 -4.16 -4.24 12.75
N ILE A 89 -4.78 -3.16 13.26
CA ILE A 89 -5.01 -1.92 12.50
C ILE A 89 -3.67 -1.37 11.99
N GLY A 90 -2.66 -1.28 12.86
CA GLY A 90 -1.33 -0.78 12.50
C GLY A 90 -0.65 -1.62 11.43
N ILE A 91 -0.73 -2.95 11.54
CA ILE A 91 -0.17 -3.89 10.56
C ILE A 91 -0.86 -3.70 9.20
N TYR A 92 -2.18 -3.64 9.14
CA TYR A 92 -2.89 -3.52 7.87
C TYR A 92 -2.76 -2.13 7.23
N ILE A 93 -2.60 -1.06 8.02
CA ILE A 93 -2.16 0.24 7.50
C ILE A 93 -0.77 0.11 6.83
N CYS A 94 0.16 -0.61 7.44
CA CYS A 94 1.49 -0.84 6.86
C CYS A 94 1.42 -1.70 5.59
N ILE A 95 0.58 -2.74 5.56
CA ILE A 95 0.34 -3.56 4.36
C ILE A 95 -0.20 -2.67 3.23
N GLY A 96 -1.16 -1.79 3.53
CA GLY A 96 -1.69 -0.83 2.56
C GLY A 96 -0.61 0.09 1.99
N ALA A 97 0.28 0.62 2.85
CA ALA A 97 1.40 1.44 2.42
C ALA A 97 2.42 0.66 1.56
N LEU A 98 2.68 -0.61 1.87
CA LEU A 98 3.54 -1.49 1.07
C LEU A 98 2.94 -1.75 -0.32
N LEU A 99 1.63 -2.02 -0.40
CA LEU A 99 0.93 -2.19 -1.66
C LEU A 99 0.94 -0.90 -2.48
N HIS A 100 0.71 0.26 -1.86
CA HIS A 100 0.89 1.57 -2.52
C HIS A 100 2.27 1.70 -3.17
N ILE A 101 3.34 1.38 -2.44
CA ILE A 101 4.72 1.47 -2.97
C ILE A 101 4.92 0.51 -4.15
N ALA A 102 4.42 -0.72 -4.04
CA ALA A 102 4.51 -1.71 -5.12
C ALA A 102 3.75 -1.24 -6.38
N GLU A 103 2.55 -0.70 -6.23
CA GLU A 103 1.76 -0.12 -7.32
C GLU A 103 2.47 1.10 -7.93
N ASP A 104 3.09 1.94 -7.11
CA ASP A 104 3.85 3.10 -7.57
C ASP A 104 5.12 2.72 -8.34
N ALA A 105 5.70 1.54 -8.05
CA ALA A 105 6.81 0.95 -8.79
C ALA A 105 6.43 0.54 -10.22
N VAL A 106 5.14 0.37 -10.54
CA VAL A 106 4.66 0.08 -11.90
C VAL A 106 4.61 1.33 -12.76
N CYS A 107 4.40 2.50 -12.16
CA CYS A 107 4.24 3.77 -12.87
C CYS A 107 5.37 4.79 -12.65
N GLY A 108 6.38 4.43 -11.87
CA GLY A 108 7.65 5.15 -11.76
C GLY A 108 8.58 4.51 -10.74
N LYS A 109 9.66 5.22 -10.37
CA LYS A 109 10.68 4.67 -9.46
C LYS A 109 10.38 4.97 -8.00
N VAL A 110 10.55 3.99 -7.13
CA VAL A 110 10.42 4.06 -5.66
C VAL A 110 11.65 3.43 -5.00
N PRO A 111 12.02 3.80 -3.76
CA PRO A 111 13.08 3.13 -3.02
C PRO A 111 12.78 1.64 -2.79
N LEU A 112 13.83 0.81 -2.68
CA LEU A 112 13.69 -0.61 -2.32
C LEU A 112 14.43 -0.92 -1.00
N LEU A 113 15.68 -1.37 -1.07
CA LEU A 113 16.46 -1.76 0.11
C LEU A 113 17.05 -0.56 0.85
N THR A 114 17.48 0.47 0.12
CA THR A 114 17.98 1.72 0.71
C THR A 114 17.14 2.88 0.18
N PRO A 115 17.02 4.00 0.93
CA PRO A 115 16.20 5.14 0.51
C PRO A 115 16.72 5.83 -0.77
N TYR A 116 17.98 5.58 -1.14
CA TYR A 116 18.65 6.22 -2.29
C TYR A 116 18.55 5.38 -3.57
N HIS A 117 18.56 4.06 -3.46
CA HIS A 117 18.45 3.17 -4.63
C HIS A 117 16.98 2.94 -4.99
N LYS A 118 16.56 3.53 -6.11
CA LYS A 118 15.19 3.46 -6.59
C LYS A 118 15.02 2.46 -7.74
N VAL A 119 14.00 1.62 -7.65
CA VAL A 119 13.60 0.63 -8.65
C VAL A 119 12.17 0.91 -9.12
N GLY A 120 11.80 0.33 -10.25
CA GLY A 120 10.47 0.49 -10.83
C GLY A 120 10.51 0.79 -12.32
N ILE A 121 9.39 0.53 -12.97
CA ILE A 121 9.16 0.77 -14.39
C ILE A 121 8.20 1.94 -14.57
N ARG A 122 8.06 2.43 -15.79
CA ARG A 122 7.10 3.49 -16.14
C ARG A 122 6.12 2.96 -17.17
N LEU A 123 5.29 2.01 -16.75
CA LEU A 123 4.33 1.35 -17.65
C LEU A 123 3.32 2.36 -18.24
N PHE A 124 2.93 3.37 -17.46
CA PHE A 124 2.02 4.42 -17.90
C PHE A 124 2.26 5.73 -17.14
N LYS A 125 1.68 6.82 -17.67
CA LYS A 125 1.67 8.13 -17.01
C LYS A 125 0.53 8.19 -15.99
N VAL A 126 0.79 8.75 -14.81
CA VAL A 126 -0.25 8.91 -13.78
C VAL A 126 -1.38 9.82 -14.30
N GLY A 127 -2.62 9.39 -14.07
CA GLY A 127 -3.86 10.01 -14.53
C GLY A 127 -4.27 9.69 -15.96
N SER A 128 -3.51 8.85 -16.68
CA SER A 128 -3.81 8.48 -18.07
C SER A 128 -4.81 7.33 -18.18
N VAL A 129 -5.41 7.14 -19.36
CA VAL A 129 -6.33 6.00 -19.63
C VAL A 129 -5.69 4.63 -19.31
N PRO A 130 -4.43 4.35 -19.71
CA PRO A 130 -3.76 3.10 -19.34
C PRO A 130 -3.69 2.81 -17.84
N GLU A 131 -3.67 3.84 -16.97
CA GLU A 131 -3.70 3.61 -15.53
C GLU A 131 -5.01 2.93 -15.11
N TYR A 132 -6.15 3.40 -15.60
CA TYR A 132 -7.45 2.82 -15.26
C TYR A 132 -7.59 1.41 -15.84
N LEU A 133 -7.11 1.19 -17.07
CA LEU A 133 -7.10 -0.15 -17.69
C LEU A 133 -6.24 -1.12 -16.89
N PHE A 134 -5.07 -0.68 -16.41
CA PHE A 134 -4.22 -1.47 -15.53
C PHE A 134 -4.93 -1.81 -14.21
N THR A 135 -5.53 -0.82 -13.55
CA THR A 135 -6.28 -1.06 -12.30
C THR A 135 -7.43 -2.05 -12.50
N ILE A 136 -8.23 -1.90 -13.57
CA ILE A 136 -9.33 -2.82 -13.89
C ILE A 136 -8.79 -4.24 -14.12
N ALA A 137 -7.75 -4.39 -14.94
CA ALA A 137 -7.15 -5.68 -15.22
C ALA A 137 -6.60 -6.36 -13.95
N ALA A 138 -5.94 -5.61 -13.08
CA ALA A 138 -5.41 -6.12 -11.82
C ALA A 138 -6.53 -6.54 -10.85
N VAL A 139 -7.61 -5.75 -10.75
CA VAL A 139 -8.81 -6.10 -9.96
C VAL A 139 -9.44 -7.40 -10.46
N LEU A 140 -9.63 -7.53 -11.78
CA LEU A 140 -10.20 -8.75 -12.38
C LEU A 140 -9.29 -9.96 -12.14
N LEU A 141 -7.98 -9.78 -12.22
CA LEU A 141 -7.01 -10.83 -11.90
C LEU A 141 -7.12 -11.28 -10.44
N CYS A 142 -7.18 -10.35 -9.48
CA CYS A 142 -7.34 -10.68 -8.06
C CYS A 142 -8.64 -11.45 -7.80
N TYR A 143 -9.75 -11.03 -8.42
CA TYR A 143 -11.02 -11.73 -8.31
C TYR A 143 -10.98 -13.13 -8.94
N GLY A 144 -10.38 -13.26 -10.12
CA GLY A 144 -10.19 -14.54 -10.80
C GLY A 144 -9.34 -15.52 -9.99
N LEU A 145 -8.24 -15.04 -9.37
CA LEU A 145 -7.41 -15.85 -8.48
C LEU A 145 -8.18 -16.29 -7.24
N ARG A 146 -8.89 -15.36 -6.59
CA ARG A 146 -9.71 -15.68 -5.41
C ARG A 146 -10.73 -16.78 -5.72
N THR A 147 -11.52 -16.60 -6.77
CA THR A 147 -12.55 -17.58 -7.16
C THR A 147 -11.92 -18.93 -7.45
N HIS A 148 -10.83 -18.98 -8.21
CA HIS A 148 -10.10 -20.22 -8.49
C HIS A 148 -9.62 -20.93 -7.21
N PHE A 149 -9.05 -20.20 -6.25
CA PHE A 149 -8.63 -20.81 -4.97
C PHE A 149 -9.81 -21.27 -4.12
N SER A 150 -10.91 -20.50 -4.07
CA SER A 150 -12.13 -20.92 -3.37
C SER A 150 -12.78 -22.16 -3.97
N PHE A 151 -12.59 -22.43 -5.28
CA PHE A 151 -13.06 -23.67 -5.91
C PHE A 151 -12.21 -24.89 -5.55
N LEU A 152 -10.97 -24.71 -5.11
CA LEU A 152 -10.03 -25.80 -4.81
C LEU A 152 -9.99 -26.20 -3.32
N SER A 153 -10.52 -25.37 -2.43
CA SER A 153 -10.64 -25.60 -0.98
C SER A 153 -11.93 -26.32 -0.61
#